data_AF-A0A7Z9N4F2-F1
#
_entry.id   AF-A0A7Z9N4F2-F1
#
_cell.length_a   1.000
_cell.length_b   1.000
_cell.length_c   1.000
_cell.angle_alpha   90.00
_cell.angle_beta   90.00
_cell.angle_gamma   90.00
#
_symmetry.space_group_name_H-M   'P 1'
#
loop_
_entity.id
_entity.type
_entity.pdbx_description
1 polymer ?
#
loop_
_entity_poly.entity_id
_entity_poly.type
_entity_poly.pdbx_seq_one_letter_code
_entity_poly.pdbx_strand_id
1 'polypeptide(L)' 'KVIDPTGAGDVFGGGFISGLSEGLPIIEAMKRGTALASFCIEDFGTSMLDNITRSDIDERIAQLKN' A
#
# COMPACT_ATOMS: atom_id res chain seq x y z
N LYS A 1 9.49 8.08 -5.06
CA LYS A 1 9.42 9.21 -6.03
C LYS A 1 8.16 9.01 -6.86
N VAL A 2 7.29 10.01 -7.00
CA VAL A 2 6.04 9.85 -7.79
C VAL A 2 6.37 9.80 -9.28
N ILE A 3 5.90 8.76 -9.98
CA ILE A 3 6.04 8.53 -11.42
C ILE A 3 4.66 8.60 -12.10
N ASP A 4 3.67 7.83 -11.62
CA ASP A 4 2.29 7.81 -12.14
C ASP A 4 1.30 7.64 -10.98
N PRO A 5 0.38 8.59 -10.73
CA PRO A 5 -0.61 8.46 -9.65
C PRO A 5 -1.80 7.54 -9.99
N THR A 6 -1.92 7.08 -11.23
CA THR A 6 -3.06 6.27 -11.69
C THR A 6 -3.16 4.96 -10.89
N GLY A 7 -4.35 4.64 -10.39
CA GLY A 7 -4.62 3.41 -9.63
C GLY A 7 -4.25 3.47 -8.13
N ALA A 8 -3.59 4.53 -7.65
CA ALA A 8 -3.20 4.63 -6.24
C ALA A 8 -4.39 4.54 -5.27
N GLY A 9 -5.55 5.08 -5.64
CA GLY A 9 -6.78 5.01 -4.85
C GLY A 9 -7.36 3.60 -4.76
N ASP A 10 -7.37 2.86 -5.86
CA ASP A 10 -7.86 1.48 -5.90
C ASP A 10 -6.93 0.55 -5.11
N VAL A 11 -5.62 0.75 -5.22
CA VAL A 11 -4.60 0.02 -4.45
C VAL A 11 -4.71 0.33 -2.96
N PHE A 12 -4.93 1.60 -2.59
CA PHE A 12 -5.22 1.96 -1.20
C PHE A 12 -6.47 1.24 -0.68
N GLY A 13 -7.57 1.29 -1.45
CA GLY A 13 -8.83 0.67 -1.07
C GLY A 13 -8.71 -0.84 -0.91
N GLY A 14 -8.04 -1.51 -1.86
CA GLY A 14 -7.76 -2.95 -1.79
C GLY A 14 -6.89 -3.31 -0.59
N GLY A 15 -5.83 -2.55 -0.33
CA GLY A 15 -4.96 -2.74 0.84
C GLY A 15 -5.69 -2.53 2.16
N PHE A 16 -6.54 -1.50 2.24
CA PHE A 16 -7.34 -1.21 3.42
C PHE A 16 -8.37 -2.32 3.71
N ILE A 17 -9.15 -2.72 2.70
CA ILE A 17 -10.15 -3.78 2.84
C ILE A 17 -9.49 -5.12 3.17
N SER A 18 -8.34 -5.44 2.56
CA SER A 18 -7.53 -6.62 2.91
C SER A 18 -7.15 -6.60 4.40
N GLY A 19 -6.63 -5.48 4.91
CA GLY A 19 -6.28 -5.35 6.32
C GLY A 19 -7.48 -5.57 7.26
N LEU A 20 -8.63 -4.97 6.93
CA LEU A 20 -9.85 -5.18 7.70
C LEU A 20 -10.33 -6.64 7.66
N SER A 21 -10.24 -7.30 6.49
CA SER A 21 -10.65 -8.70 6.34
C SER A 21 -9.79 -9.66 7.18
N GLU A 22 -8.54 -9.29 7.45
CA GLU A 22 -7.62 -10.01 8.33
C GLU A 22 -7.78 -9.64 9.83
N GLY A 23 -8.73 -8.75 10.16
CA GLY A 23 -8.99 -8.33 11.53
C GLY A 23 -8.02 -7.28 12.07
N LEU A 24 -7.29 -6.58 11.20
CA LEU A 24 -6.43 -5.48 11.64
C LEU A 24 -7.26 -4.32 12.23
N PRO A 25 -6.74 -3.62 13.26
CA PRO A 25 -7.29 -2.33 13.66
C PRO A 25 -7.33 -1.35 12.49
N ILE A 26 -8.32 -0.46 12.47
CA ILE A 26 -8.53 0.53 11.39
C ILE A 26 -7.24 1.27 11.03
N ILE A 27 -6.46 1.72 12.02
CA ILE A 27 -5.21 2.46 11.78
C ILE A 27 -4.17 1.60 11.06
N GLU A 28 -4.05 0.33 11.42
CA GLU A 28 -3.09 -0.60 10.80
C GLU A 28 -3.55 -1.01 9.39
N ALA A 29 -4.87 -1.18 9.20
CA ALA A 29 -5.44 -1.37 7.87
C ALA A 29 -5.21 -0.15 6.97
N MET A 30 -5.36 1.07 7.51
CA MET A 30 -5.08 2.31 6.78
C MET A 30 -3.61 2.40 6.38
N LYS A 31 -2.69 2.09 7.30
CA LYS A 31 -1.25 2.06 7.02
C LYS A 31 -0.90 1.07 5.90
N ARG A 32 -1.53 -0.11 5.89
CA ARG A 32 -1.36 -1.09 4.80
C ARG A 32 -1.80 -0.51 3.45
N GLY A 33 -2.98 0.08 3.39
CA GLY A 33 -3.46 0.76 2.17
C GLY A 33 -2.51 1.86 1.71
N THR A 34 -2.04 2.70 2.64
CA THR A 34 -1.09 3.78 2.35
C THR A 34 0.25 3.25 1.84
N ALA A 35 0.78 2.19 2.45
CA ALA A 35 2.03 1.57 2.03
C ALA A 35 1.93 1.02 0.59
N LEU A 36 0.88 0.25 0.29
CA LEU A 36 0.64 -0.29 -1.05
C LEU A 36 0.45 0.81 -2.10
N ALA A 37 -0.32 1.86 -1.79
CA ALA A 37 -0.48 2.99 -2.70
C ALA A 37 0.84 3.73 -2.95
N SER A 38 1.73 3.79 -1.95
CA SER A 38 3.04 4.43 -2.10
C SER A 38 3.96 3.68 -3.08
N PHE A 39 3.77 2.37 -3.21
CA PHE A 39 4.47 1.55 -4.21
C PHE A 39 3.85 1.70 -5.61
N CYS A 40 2.52 1.78 -5.69
CA CYS A 40 1.80 2.02 -6.95
C CYS A 40 2.27 3.30 -7.67
N ILE A 41 2.56 4.36 -6.91
CA ILE A 41 2.97 5.64 -7.50
C ILE A 41 4.45 5.70 -7.91
N GLU A 42 5.25 4.67 -7.60
CA GLU A 42 6.70 4.65 -7.85
C GLU A 42 7.08 4.02 -9.19
N ASP A 43 6.12 3.47 -9.93
CA ASP A 43 6.30 2.91 -11.29
C ASP A 43 5.06 3.20 -12.17
N PHE A 44 5.11 2.83 -13.45
CA PHE A 44 3.98 3.01 -14.37
C PHE A 44 2.88 1.96 -14.12
N GLY A 45 1.69 2.43 -13.75
CA GLY A 45 0.56 1.55 -13.43
C GLY A 45 0.81 0.60 -12.25
N THR A 46 0.08 -0.52 -12.22
CA THR A 46 0.13 -1.51 -11.13
C THR A 46 1.26 -2.52 -11.25
N SER A 47 2.09 -2.43 -12.30
CA SER A 47 3.18 -3.35 -12.64
C SER A 47 4.18 -3.56 -11.49
N MET A 48 4.31 -2.56 -10.63
CA MET A 48 5.14 -2.58 -9.43
C MET A 48 4.67 -3.62 -8.40
N LEU A 49 3.35 -3.85 -8.32
CA LEU A 49 2.75 -4.77 -7.35
C LEU A 49 3.14 -6.24 -7.60
N ASP A 50 3.55 -6.59 -8.82
CA ASP A 50 4.01 -7.94 -9.15
C ASP A 50 5.38 -8.27 -8.53
N ASN A 51 6.14 -7.24 -8.13
CA ASN A 51 7.51 -7.37 -7.65
C ASN A 51 7.69 -7.03 -6.16
N ILE A 52 6.62 -6.67 -5.44
CA ILE A 52 6.68 -6.37 -4.00
C ILE A 52 6.44 -7.62 -3.16
N THR A 53 7.20 -7.73 -2.08
CA THR A 53 7.03 -8.76 -1.07
C THR A 53 6.30 -8.21 0.15
N ARG A 54 5.88 -9.12 1.04
CA ARG A 54 5.30 -8.71 2.33
C ARG A 54 6.29 -7.91 3.19
N SER A 55 7.59 -8.24 3.13
CA SER A 55 8.62 -7.51 3.85
C SER A 55 8.72 -6.05 3.41
N ASP A 56 8.62 -5.80 2.10
CA ASP A 56 8.65 -4.44 1.55
C ASP A 56 7.48 -3.60 2.06
N ILE A 57 6.30 -4.21 2.17
CA ILE A 57 5.09 -3.58 2.72
C ILE A 57 5.30 -3.26 4.20
N ASP A 58 5.83 -4.22 4.98
CA ASP A 58 6.06 -4.03 6.42
C ASP A 58 7.11 -2.94 6.68
N GLU A 59 8.20 -2.90 5.89
CA GLU A 59 9.20 -1.84 5.94
C GLU A 59 8.61 -0.48 5.59
N ARG A 60 7.74 -0.41 4.58
CA ARG A 60 7.06 0.83 4.21
C ARG A 60 6.09 1.29 5.30
N ILE A 61 5.34 0.37 5.92
CA ILE A 61 4.49 0.67 7.06
C ILE A 61 5.30 1.23 8.24
N ALA A 62 6.49 0.67 8.51
CA ALA A 62 7.36 1.15 9.59
C ALA A 62 7.87 2.59 9.38
N GLN A 63 7.90 3.07 8.14
CA GLN A 63 8.25 4.46 7.82
C GLN A 63 7.09 5.44 8.02
N LEU A 64 5.84 4.95 8.12
CA LEU A 64 4.68 5.77 8.40
C LEU A 64 4.72 6.20 9.87
N LYS A 65 5.07 7.46 10.10
CA LYS A 65 5.03 8.06 11.44
C LYS A 65 3.57 8.19 11.89
N ASN A 66 3.33 7.91 13.16
CA ASN A 66 2.11 8.34 13.85
C ASN A 66 2.19 9.83 14.18
#